data_AF-A0A415LET2-F1
#
_entry.id   AF-A0A415LET2-F1
#
_cell.length_a   1.000
_cell.length_b   1.000
_cell.length_c   1.000
_cell.angle_alpha   90.00
_cell.angle_beta   90.00
_cell.angle_gamma   90.00
#
_symmetry.space_group_name_H-M   'P 1'
#
loop_
_entity.id
_entity.type
_entity.pdbx_description
1 polymer ?
#
loop_
_entity_poly.entity_id
_entity_poly.type
_entity_poly.pdbx_seq_one_letter_code
_entity_poly.pdbx_strand_id
1 'polypeptide(L)'
;MYIAFNELSGELMSNGDDKIKQADAIINSFILLLKQIKEQGLIDGILCEKDYSIICCKITKEYGISEWINDKKTDKEYKRFFMSYISKNMFTYEKKELLGKFFVKSEENEKLGLGCTYAQEHDCYVLSIGSDTAWKNNIIKGRYSKNDEKENIVYINNLFDKNSLAQFKLKHSKDVYSNISSGYDLWDQKEILFPNLVFCDSVKEQLANDPERNHIIQIMEKLANLQQYFESCGDYYNPKDLGMDARTESASVKNNPELKKYRLFRLPDGREEYFYDHIGFTGKFKAGRIHFLPSPKENVCYIGYIGRHLPTKNY
;
A
#
# COMPACT_ATOMS: atom_id res chain seq x y z
N MET A 1 -6.57 -5.58 14.08
CA MET A 1 -6.64 -6.43 12.86
C MET A 1 -5.51 -7.46 12.85
N TYR A 2 -5.70 -8.63 12.25
CA TYR A 2 -4.61 -9.60 12.02
C TYR A 2 -3.98 -9.44 10.63
N ILE A 3 -2.69 -9.73 10.51
CA ILE A 3 -1.94 -9.76 9.24
C ILE A 3 -1.25 -11.11 9.07
N ALA A 4 -1.00 -11.58 7.86
CA ALA A 4 -0.32 -12.85 7.62
C ALA A 4 1.20 -12.64 7.47
N PHE A 5 2.02 -13.56 7.96
CA PHE A 5 3.46 -13.55 7.69
C PHE A 5 3.73 -14.14 6.30
N ASN A 6 4.51 -13.44 5.48
CA ASN A 6 4.96 -13.95 4.19
C ASN A 6 6.19 -14.85 4.40
N GLU A 7 5.97 -16.16 4.46
CA GLU A 7 7.02 -17.12 4.75
C GLU A 7 8.11 -17.18 3.67
N LEU A 8 7.78 -16.87 2.42
CA LEU A 8 8.73 -16.82 1.30
C LEU A 8 9.78 -15.72 1.48
N SER A 9 9.46 -14.69 2.27
CA SER A 9 10.41 -13.64 2.62
C SER A 9 11.48 -14.08 3.63
N GLY A 10 11.25 -15.20 4.32
CA GLY A 10 12.21 -15.84 5.21
C GLY A 10 13.13 -16.85 4.53
N GLU A 11 13.06 -16.98 3.20
CA GLU A 11 13.92 -17.86 2.41
C GLU A 11 15.21 -17.16 1.93
N LEU A 12 16.16 -17.97 1.43
CA LEU A 12 17.47 -17.53 0.96
C LEU A 12 17.36 -16.45 -0.13
N MET A 13 18.17 -15.38 0.00
CA MET A 13 18.28 -14.34 -1.03
C MET A 13 18.79 -14.88 -2.36
N SER A 14 18.22 -14.39 -3.47
CA SER A 14 18.56 -14.81 -4.84
C SER A 14 20.03 -14.53 -5.21
N ASN A 15 20.63 -13.48 -4.63
CA ASN A 15 22.03 -13.07 -4.85
C ASN A 15 22.91 -13.29 -3.61
N GLY A 16 22.75 -14.43 -2.93
CA GLY A 16 23.42 -14.75 -1.66
C GLY A 16 24.95 -14.88 -1.74
N ASP A 17 25.65 -13.77 -1.93
CA ASP A 17 27.02 -13.57 -1.45
C ASP A 17 27.00 -13.57 0.09
N ASP A 18 28.03 -14.15 0.72
CA ASP A 18 28.21 -14.31 2.18
C ASP A 18 28.39 -12.98 2.95
N LYS A 19 27.46 -12.04 2.81
CA LYS A 19 27.49 -10.76 3.51
C LYS A 19 26.63 -10.83 4.75
N ILE A 20 27.12 -11.53 5.77
CA ILE A 20 26.52 -11.62 7.12
C ILE A 20 26.08 -10.24 7.65
N LYS A 21 26.87 -9.18 7.40
CA LYS A 21 26.51 -7.80 7.79
C LYS A 21 25.20 -7.30 7.15
N GLN A 22 24.92 -7.69 5.91
CA GLN A 22 23.66 -7.35 5.25
C GLN A 22 22.49 -8.14 5.87
N ALA A 23 22.69 -9.42 6.18
CA ALA A 23 21.69 -10.24 6.85
C ALA A 23 21.33 -9.69 8.24
N ASP A 24 22.32 -9.29 9.05
CA ASP A 24 22.10 -8.66 10.35
C ASP A 24 21.31 -7.34 10.22
N ALA A 25 21.67 -6.48 9.26
CA ALA A 25 20.93 -5.24 9.01
C ALA A 25 19.47 -5.49 8.60
N ILE A 26 19.21 -6.51 7.78
CA ILE A 26 17.85 -6.90 7.37
C ILE A 26 17.04 -7.38 8.58
N ILE A 27 17.60 -8.26 9.41
CA ILE A 27 16.93 -8.77 10.61
C ILE A 27 16.65 -7.64 11.60
N ASN A 28 17.63 -6.76 11.86
CA ASN A 28 17.45 -5.61 12.75
C ASN A 28 16.39 -4.64 12.22
N SER A 29 16.33 -4.42 10.91
CA SER A 29 15.28 -3.59 10.28
C SER A 29 13.89 -4.21 10.44
N PHE A 30 13.77 -5.53 10.27
CA PHE A 30 12.53 -6.26 10.51
C PHE A 30 12.08 -6.18 11.98
N ILE A 31 13.00 -6.29 12.95
CA ILE A 31 12.68 -6.17 14.37
C ILE A 31 12.25 -4.75 14.74
N LEU A 32 12.90 -3.73 14.16
CA LEU A 32 12.47 -2.34 14.29
C LEU A 32 11.06 -2.12 13.74
N LEU A 33 10.72 -2.74 12.61
CA LEU A 33 9.37 -2.71 12.07
C LEU A 33 8.36 -3.35 13.05
N LEU A 34 8.69 -4.50 13.65
CA LEU A 34 7.85 -5.13 14.67
C LEU A 34 7.65 -4.24 15.91
N LYS A 35 8.70 -3.54 16.36
CA LYS A 35 8.59 -2.54 17.44
C LYS A 35 7.58 -1.45 17.06
N GLN A 36 7.68 -0.90 15.87
CA GLN A 36 6.76 0.14 15.38
C GLN A 36 5.33 -0.37 15.22
N ILE A 37 5.14 -1.60 14.72
CA ILE A 37 3.81 -2.25 14.64
C ILE A 37 3.19 -2.32 16.04
N LYS A 38 3.96 -2.76 17.04
CA LYS A 38 3.49 -2.83 18.43
C LYS A 38 3.08 -1.47 18.99
N GLU A 39 3.90 -0.44 18.74
CA GLU A 39 3.65 0.92 19.21
C GLU A 39 2.37 1.53 18.62
N GLN A 40 2.00 1.14 17.40
CA GLN A 40 0.79 1.65 16.75
C GLN A 40 -0.50 1.06 17.31
N GLY A 41 -0.48 -0.17 17.81
CA GLY A 41 -1.66 -0.83 18.39
C GLY A 41 -2.82 -1.09 17.41
N LEU A 42 -2.60 -1.00 16.10
CA LEU A 42 -3.61 -1.26 15.05
C LEU A 42 -3.64 -2.73 14.59
N ILE A 43 -2.54 -3.46 14.82
CA ILE A 43 -2.36 -4.86 14.45
C ILE A 43 -2.41 -5.69 15.74
N ASP A 44 -3.38 -6.59 15.82
CA ASP A 44 -3.64 -7.43 17.00
C ASP A 44 -2.69 -8.64 17.04
N GLY A 45 -2.20 -9.07 15.87
CA GLY A 45 -1.33 -10.23 15.76
C GLY A 45 -0.90 -10.53 14.33
N ILE A 46 0.10 -11.40 14.22
CA ILE A 46 0.65 -11.92 12.98
C ILE A 46 0.30 -13.40 12.88
N LEU A 47 -0.33 -13.80 11.80
CA LEU A 47 -0.71 -15.18 11.51
C LEU A 47 0.36 -15.87 10.68
N CYS A 48 0.75 -17.08 11.08
CA CYS A 48 1.62 -17.94 10.29
C CYS A 48 1.01 -19.33 10.14
N GLU A 49 1.48 -20.10 9.16
CA GLU A 49 1.13 -21.51 9.09
C GLU A 49 1.70 -22.24 10.32
N LYS A 50 0.93 -23.19 10.86
CA LYS A 50 1.21 -23.86 12.14
C LYS A 50 2.56 -24.56 12.22
N ASP A 51 3.05 -25.13 11.12
CA ASP A 51 4.33 -25.83 11.05
C ASP A 51 5.48 -24.89 10.65
N TYR A 52 5.17 -23.62 10.33
CA TYR A 52 6.18 -22.61 10.03
C TYR A 52 6.73 -21.94 11.28
N SER A 53 8.06 -21.90 11.39
CA SER A 53 8.75 -21.17 12.47
C SER A 53 9.57 -20.02 11.91
N ILE A 54 9.22 -18.79 12.31
CA ILE A 54 9.97 -17.58 11.93
C ILE A 54 11.42 -17.60 12.46
N ILE A 55 11.68 -18.34 13.54
CA ILE A 55 13.05 -18.48 14.08
C ILE A 55 13.95 -19.21 13.07
N CYS A 56 13.37 -20.05 12.22
CA CYS A 56 14.07 -20.83 11.20
C CYS A 56 14.30 -20.06 9.89
N CYS A 57 13.89 -18.78 9.77
CA CYS A 57 14.16 -17.99 8.56
C CYS A 57 15.67 -17.91 8.27
N LYS A 58 16.04 -18.13 7.01
CA LYS A 58 17.40 -18.11 6.50
C LYS A 58 17.54 -16.98 5.48
N ILE A 59 18.26 -15.92 5.85
CA ILE A 59 18.49 -14.76 4.96
C ILE A 59 19.64 -15.05 3.99
N THR A 60 20.71 -15.66 4.50
CA THR A 60 21.84 -16.18 3.73
C THR A 60 22.04 -17.66 4.04
N LYS A 61 22.93 -18.34 3.31
CA LYS A 61 23.24 -19.75 3.52
C LYS A 61 23.69 -20.03 4.96
N GLU A 62 24.50 -19.14 5.51
CA GLU A 62 25.14 -19.32 6.81
C GLU A 62 24.49 -18.52 7.95
N TYR A 63 23.60 -17.57 7.64
CA TYR A 63 23.06 -16.64 8.65
C TYR A 63 21.58 -16.32 8.45
N GLY A 64 20.80 -16.49 9.52
CA GLY A 64 19.39 -16.17 9.62
C GLY A 64 18.97 -15.74 11.02
N ILE A 65 17.68 -15.84 11.33
CA ILE A 65 17.13 -15.37 12.61
C ILE A 65 17.68 -16.21 13.78
N SER A 66 17.79 -17.53 13.62
CA SER A 66 18.38 -18.42 14.63
C SER A 66 19.83 -18.04 14.96
N GLU A 67 20.67 -17.79 13.96
CA GLU A 67 22.05 -17.36 14.17
C GLU A 67 22.12 -15.98 14.84
N TRP A 68 21.28 -15.04 14.41
CA TRP A 68 21.19 -13.70 14.98
C TRP A 68 20.77 -13.70 16.46
N ILE A 69 19.84 -14.58 16.86
CA ILE A 69 19.45 -14.77 18.27
C ILE A 69 20.63 -15.26 19.11
N ASN A 70 21.48 -16.12 18.55
CA ASN A 70 22.62 -16.71 19.25
C ASN A 70 23.90 -15.86 19.19
N ASP A 71 23.97 -14.86 18.31
CA ASP A 71 25.17 -14.03 18.12
C ASP A 71 25.43 -13.11 19.33
N LYS A 72 26.61 -13.24 19.97
CA LYS A 72 26.97 -12.44 21.16
C LYS A 72 27.05 -10.93 20.90
N LYS A 73 27.21 -10.49 19.64
CA LYS A 73 27.31 -9.08 19.26
C LYS A 73 25.95 -8.41 19.14
N THR A 74 24.89 -9.19 18.93
CA THR A 74 23.54 -8.67 18.75
C THR A 74 23.00 -8.06 20.05
N ASP A 75 22.31 -6.93 19.90
CA ASP A 75 21.72 -6.19 21.01
C ASP A 75 20.76 -7.05 21.85
N LYS A 76 21.01 -7.11 23.16
CA LYS A 76 20.24 -7.93 24.11
C LYS A 76 18.79 -7.48 24.24
N GLU A 77 18.51 -6.18 24.10
CA GLU A 77 17.17 -5.62 24.13
C GLU A 77 16.37 -6.03 22.89
N TYR A 78 17.00 -6.00 21.71
CA TYR A 78 16.35 -6.41 20.46
C TYR A 78 15.97 -7.88 20.50
N LYS A 79 16.87 -8.75 20.99
CA LYS A 79 16.57 -10.17 21.19
C LYS A 79 15.42 -10.40 22.15
N ARG A 80 15.47 -9.74 23.31
CA ARG A 80 14.44 -9.88 24.35
C ARG A 80 13.08 -9.42 23.82
N PHE A 81 13.06 -8.29 23.11
CA PHE A 81 11.87 -7.79 22.45
C PHE A 81 11.34 -8.81 21.44
N PHE A 82 12.17 -9.25 20.49
CA PHE A 82 11.76 -10.16 19.44
C PHE A 82 11.16 -11.45 20.01
N MET A 83 11.87 -12.11 20.94
CA MET A 83 11.41 -13.35 21.57
C MET A 83 10.09 -13.15 22.35
N SER A 84 9.95 -12.04 23.08
CA SER A 84 8.69 -11.74 23.78
C SER A 84 7.57 -11.34 22.82
N TYR A 85 7.89 -10.77 21.67
CA TYR A 85 6.91 -10.31 20.69
C TYR A 85 6.32 -11.50 19.94
N ILE A 86 7.17 -12.38 19.40
CA ILE A 86 6.71 -13.58 18.69
C ILE A 86 5.88 -14.49 19.60
N SER A 87 6.27 -14.65 20.87
CA SER A 87 5.55 -15.54 21.79
C SER A 87 4.14 -15.05 22.16
N LYS A 88 3.86 -13.75 21.98
CA LYS A 88 2.58 -13.13 22.40
C LYS A 88 1.70 -12.71 21.23
N ASN A 89 2.30 -12.42 20.08
CA ASN A 89 1.61 -11.80 18.96
C ASN A 89 1.67 -12.66 17.69
N MET A 90 2.33 -13.83 17.70
CA MET A 90 2.18 -14.80 16.61
C MET A 90 1.08 -15.81 16.92
N PHE A 91 0.21 -15.99 15.94
CA PHE A 91 -0.91 -16.92 15.93
C PHE A 91 -0.77 -17.85 14.74
N THR A 92 -1.41 -19.01 14.80
CA THR A 92 -1.27 -20.03 13.77
C THR A 92 -2.60 -20.33 13.09
N TYR A 93 -2.56 -20.64 11.80
CA TYR A 93 -3.64 -21.28 11.05
C TYR A 93 -3.17 -22.62 10.46
N GLU A 94 -4.09 -23.52 10.14
CA GLU A 94 -3.74 -24.80 9.53
C GLU A 94 -3.79 -24.70 8.00
N LYS A 95 -2.78 -25.22 7.31
CA LYS A 95 -2.72 -25.20 5.83
C LYS A 95 -3.99 -25.75 5.15
N LYS A 96 -4.68 -26.71 5.77
CA LYS A 96 -5.92 -27.33 5.26
C LYS A 96 -7.13 -26.39 5.28
N GLU A 97 -7.05 -25.28 6.00
CA GLU A 97 -8.12 -24.26 6.08
C GLU A 97 -8.12 -23.35 4.85
N LEU A 98 -7.00 -23.29 4.11
CA LEU A 98 -6.87 -22.52 2.89
C LEU A 98 -7.64 -23.19 1.74
N LEU A 99 -8.45 -22.39 1.05
CA LEU A 99 -9.30 -22.85 -0.05
C LEU A 99 -8.62 -22.74 -1.42
N GLY A 100 -7.60 -21.90 -1.54
CA GLY A 100 -6.91 -21.60 -2.78
C GLY A 100 -5.40 -21.76 -2.70
N LYS A 101 -4.73 -21.27 -3.73
CA LYS A 101 -3.27 -21.28 -3.86
C LYS A 101 -2.82 -19.98 -4.50
N PHE A 102 -1.97 -19.25 -3.79
CA PHE A 102 -1.32 -18.04 -4.30
C PHE A 102 0.12 -18.35 -4.70
N PHE A 103 0.44 -18.17 -5.98
CA PHE A 103 1.79 -18.34 -6.51
C PHE A 103 2.45 -17.00 -6.77
N VAL A 104 3.61 -16.78 -6.15
CA VAL A 104 4.50 -15.65 -6.43
C VAL A 104 5.51 -16.09 -7.47
N LYS A 105 5.71 -15.28 -8.51
CA LYS A 105 6.74 -15.52 -9.52
C LYS A 105 8.06 -14.94 -9.04
N SER A 106 9.06 -15.79 -8.81
CA SER A 106 10.47 -15.38 -8.68
C SER A 106 11.19 -15.52 -10.03
N GLU A 107 12.41 -15.00 -10.15
CA GLU A 107 13.19 -15.01 -11.40
C GLU A 107 13.40 -16.43 -11.96
N GLU A 108 13.51 -17.44 -11.09
CA GLU A 108 13.81 -18.82 -11.51
C GLU A 108 12.64 -19.79 -11.40
N ASN A 109 11.68 -19.56 -10.47
CA ASN A 109 10.58 -20.48 -10.21
C ASN A 109 9.34 -19.78 -9.63
N GLU A 110 8.17 -20.42 -9.75
CA GLU A 110 6.98 -20.02 -9.00
C GLU A 110 6.94 -20.73 -7.65
N LYS A 111 6.66 -19.97 -6.60
CA LYS A 111 6.58 -20.48 -5.24
C LYS A 111 5.17 -20.26 -4.68
N LEU A 112 4.65 -21.27 -3.98
CA LEU A 112 3.38 -21.19 -3.27
C LEU A 112 3.59 -20.37 -1.99
N GLY A 113 2.93 -19.22 -1.88
CA GLY A 113 2.92 -18.41 -0.67
C GLY A 113 1.65 -18.66 0.14
N LEU A 114 1.75 -19.43 1.22
CA LEU A 114 0.68 -19.71 2.17
C LEU A 114 0.23 -18.44 2.90
N GLY A 115 1.15 -17.58 3.34
CA GLY A 115 0.78 -16.29 3.96
C GLY A 115 0.06 -15.37 2.98
N CYS A 116 0.49 -15.36 1.72
CA CYS A 116 -0.20 -14.65 0.64
C CYS A 116 -1.57 -15.28 0.33
N THR A 117 -1.68 -16.61 0.36
CA THR A 117 -2.96 -17.30 0.17
C THR A 117 -3.95 -16.92 1.28
N TYR A 118 -3.51 -16.95 2.54
CA TYR A 118 -4.32 -16.51 3.68
C TYR A 118 -4.76 -15.06 3.52
N ALA A 119 -3.83 -14.16 3.20
CA ALA A 119 -4.14 -12.75 3.01
C ALA A 119 -5.15 -12.48 1.90
N GLN A 120 -5.08 -13.23 0.80
CA GLN A 120 -6.06 -13.14 -0.29
C GLN A 120 -7.45 -13.63 0.12
N GLU A 121 -7.55 -14.70 0.91
CA GLU A 121 -8.83 -15.28 1.34
C GLU A 121 -9.52 -14.46 2.44
N HIS A 122 -8.73 -13.75 3.25
CA HIS A 122 -9.20 -12.99 4.41
C HIS A 122 -9.10 -11.47 4.25
N ASP A 123 -8.74 -10.97 3.05
CA ASP A 123 -8.57 -9.55 2.72
C ASP A 123 -7.70 -8.80 3.76
N CYS A 124 -6.54 -9.37 4.06
CA CYS A 124 -5.60 -8.79 5.03
C CYS A 124 -4.23 -8.48 4.41
N TYR A 125 -3.38 -7.81 5.18
CA TYR A 125 -2.01 -7.48 4.78
C TYR A 125 -1.10 -8.68 5.01
N VAL A 126 -0.01 -8.75 4.23
CA VAL A 126 1.13 -9.60 4.57
C VAL A 126 2.25 -8.79 5.21
N LEU A 127 3.04 -9.42 6.06
CA LEU A 127 4.27 -8.90 6.65
C LEU A 127 5.45 -9.68 6.08
N SER A 128 6.36 -9.00 5.40
CA SER A 128 7.57 -9.60 4.83
C SER A 128 8.84 -9.13 5.54
N ILE A 129 9.83 -10.00 5.57
CA ILE A 129 11.22 -9.61 5.80
C ILE A 129 11.75 -9.02 4.49
N GLY A 130 12.36 -7.83 4.52
CA GLY A 130 12.97 -7.18 3.36
C GLY A 130 14.27 -7.86 2.87
N SER A 131 14.28 -9.19 2.75
CA SER A 131 15.42 -10.02 2.38
C SER A 131 15.75 -9.90 0.89
N ASP A 132 14.74 -9.91 0.02
CA ASP A 132 14.90 -9.82 -1.43
C ASP A 132 14.13 -8.61 -1.99
N THR A 133 14.54 -8.14 -3.17
CA THR A 133 13.83 -7.14 -3.96
C THR A 133 12.36 -7.48 -4.18
N ALA A 134 12.01 -8.76 -4.34
CA ALA A 134 10.64 -9.22 -4.49
C ALA A 134 9.75 -8.85 -3.27
N TRP A 135 10.35 -8.72 -2.09
CA TRP A 135 9.65 -8.44 -0.82
C TRP A 135 9.78 -6.98 -0.37
N LYS A 136 10.60 -6.19 -1.06
CA LYS A 136 10.76 -4.74 -0.86
C LYS A 136 9.78 -3.94 -1.71
N ASN A 137 8.53 -4.37 -1.72
CA ASN A 137 7.44 -3.72 -2.44
C ASN A 137 6.18 -3.72 -1.58
N ASN A 138 5.43 -2.63 -1.56
CA ASN A 138 4.17 -2.50 -0.81
C ASN A 138 3.07 -3.39 -1.38
N ILE A 139 3.26 -3.92 -2.59
CA ILE A 139 2.33 -4.81 -3.27
C ILE A 139 3.07 -6.07 -3.73
N ILE A 140 2.56 -7.24 -3.33
CA ILE A 140 2.98 -8.53 -3.86
C ILE A 140 2.00 -8.95 -4.94
N LYS A 141 2.52 -9.10 -6.16
CA LYS A 141 1.79 -9.62 -7.32
C LYS A 141 1.94 -11.13 -7.40
N GLY A 142 0.83 -11.82 -7.61
CA GLY A 142 0.85 -13.27 -7.84
C GLY A 142 -0.36 -13.77 -8.60
N ARG A 143 -0.38 -15.09 -8.83
CA ARG A 143 -1.50 -15.80 -9.45
C ARG A 143 -2.24 -16.57 -8.37
N TYR A 144 -3.54 -16.36 -8.27
CA TYR A 144 -4.40 -17.07 -7.32
C TYR A 144 -5.41 -17.94 -8.05
N SER A 145 -5.58 -19.18 -7.58
CA SER A 145 -6.64 -20.09 -7.99
C SER A 145 -7.32 -20.73 -6.78
N LYS A 146 -8.61 -20.98 -6.91
CA LYS A 146 -9.46 -21.62 -5.89
C LYS A 146 -10.26 -22.73 -6.54
N ASN A 147 -10.25 -23.93 -5.97
CA ASN A 147 -11.12 -25.05 -6.40
C ASN A 147 -11.27 -25.23 -7.93
N ASP A 148 -10.14 -25.30 -8.65
CA ASP A 148 -10.08 -25.46 -10.12
C ASP A 148 -10.65 -24.29 -10.96
N GLU A 149 -10.93 -23.15 -10.34
CA GLU A 149 -11.24 -21.91 -11.06
C GLU A 149 -10.02 -21.40 -11.85
N LYS A 150 -10.31 -20.63 -12.91
CA LYS A 150 -9.26 -19.96 -13.70
C LYS A 150 -8.40 -19.10 -12.79
N GLU A 151 -7.10 -19.24 -12.97
CA GLU A 151 -6.10 -18.42 -12.28
C GLU A 151 -6.27 -16.95 -12.64
N ASN A 152 -6.32 -16.11 -11.61
CA ASN A 152 -6.38 -14.66 -11.74
C ASN A 152 -5.12 -14.02 -11.18
N ILE A 153 -4.67 -12.94 -11.82
CA ILE A 153 -3.63 -12.09 -11.25
C ILE A 153 -4.26 -11.28 -10.13
N VAL A 154 -3.64 -11.36 -8.96
CA VAL A 154 -4.08 -10.69 -7.73
C VAL A 154 -2.92 -9.93 -7.09
N TYR A 155 -3.27 -8.96 -6.25
CA TYR A 155 -2.34 -8.02 -5.61
C TYR A 155 -2.62 -7.96 -4.11
N ILE A 156 -1.61 -8.23 -3.30
CA ILE A 156 -1.73 -8.23 -1.84
C ILE A 156 -0.87 -7.11 -1.27
N ASN A 157 -1.43 -6.35 -0.32
CA ASN A 157 -0.68 -5.31 0.38
C ASN A 157 0.36 -5.93 1.33
N ASN A 158 1.59 -5.43 1.27
CA ASN A 158 2.73 -5.94 2.01
C ASN A 158 3.34 -4.85 2.91
N LEU A 159 3.61 -5.22 4.15
CA LEU A 159 4.37 -4.45 5.12
C LEU A 159 5.78 -5.02 5.18
N PHE A 160 6.79 -4.22 4.90
CA PHE A 160 8.20 -4.67 4.96
C PHE A 160 9.16 -3.62 5.52
N ASP A 161 8.68 -2.38 5.68
CA ASP A 161 9.48 -1.25 6.15
C ASP A 161 8.62 -0.19 6.86
N LYS A 162 9.27 0.88 7.29
CA LYS A 162 8.61 1.99 7.97
C LYS A 162 7.59 2.72 7.07
N ASN A 163 7.86 2.83 5.77
CA ASN A 163 7.01 3.58 4.85
C ASN A 163 5.70 2.83 4.58
N SER A 164 5.78 1.53 4.27
CA SER A 164 4.61 0.65 4.15
C SER A 164 3.74 0.66 5.42
N LEU A 165 4.38 0.66 6.60
CA LEU A 165 3.66 0.76 7.87
C LEU A 165 3.00 2.15 8.07
N ALA A 166 3.65 3.23 7.65
CA ALA A 166 3.07 4.58 7.71
C ALA A 166 1.84 4.69 6.80
N GLN A 167 1.89 4.15 5.57
CA GLN A 167 0.74 4.08 4.67
C GLN A 167 -0.39 3.23 5.26
N PHE A 168 -0.05 2.09 5.84
CA PHE A 168 -1.01 1.26 6.55
C PHE A 168 -1.70 2.03 7.68
N LYS A 169 -0.94 2.79 8.48
CA LYS A 169 -1.48 3.63 9.54
C LYS A 169 -2.38 4.73 9.00
N LEU A 170 -2.01 5.38 7.89
CA LEU A 170 -2.87 6.37 7.24
C LEU A 170 -4.21 5.76 6.83
N LYS A 171 -4.21 4.55 6.27
CA LYS A 171 -5.42 3.87 5.81
C LYS A 171 -6.29 3.33 6.95
N HIS A 172 -5.69 2.89 8.06
CA HIS A 172 -6.40 2.15 9.11
C HIS A 172 -6.54 2.89 10.44
N SER A 173 -5.82 3.99 10.64
CA SER A 173 -6.05 4.81 11.82
C SER A 173 -7.26 5.71 11.58
N LYS A 174 -8.25 5.60 12.46
CA LYS A 174 -9.26 6.64 12.63
C LYS A 174 -8.62 7.94 13.18
N ASP A 175 -7.43 7.82 13.77
CA ASP A 175 -6.74 8.87 14.51
C ASP A 175 -5.82 9.77 13.67
N VAL A 176 -5.24 9.33 12.54
CA VAL A 176 -4.47 10.27 11.68
C VAL A 176 -5.42 11.29 11.02
N TYR A 177 -6.66 10.90 10.75
CA TYR A 177 -7.74 11.80 10.38
C TYR A 177 -8.40 12.51 11.57
N SER A 178 -8.05 12.18 12.82
CA SER A 178 -8.75 12.76 13.98
C SER A 178 -8.57 14.28 14.07
N ASN A 179 -7.37 14.75 13.75
CA ASN A 179 -6.97 16.16 13.68
C ASN A 179 -7.43 16.87 12.40
N ILE A 180 -7.97 16.13 11.42
CA ILE A 180 -8.48 16.70 10.18
C ILE A 180 -10.00 16.74 10.29
N SER A 181 -10.48 17.88 10.74
CA SER A 181 -11.89 18.13 10.98
C SER A 181 -12.58 18.81 9.80
N SER A 182 -11.80 19.38 8.88
CA SER A 182 -12.28 20.20 7.77
C SER A 182 -11.39 20.09 6.52
N GLY A 183 -11.89 20.60 5.39
CA GLY A 183 -11.10 20.70 4.17
C GLY A 183 -9.92 21.67 4.27
N TYR A 184 -9.96 22.63 5.21
CA TYR A 184 -8.82 23.51 5.53
C TYR A 184 -7.68 22.72 6.18
N ASP A 185 -8.00 21.89 7.19
CA ASP A 185 -7.00 21.06 7.86
C ASP A 185 -6.31 20.10 6.88
N LEU A 186 -7.10 19.54 5.95
CA LEU A 186 -6.59 18.71 4.86
C LEU A 186 -5.67 19.52 3.94
N TRP A 187 -6.08 20.72 3.52
CA TRP A 187 -5.28 21.57 2.63
C TRP A 187 -3.92 21.93 3.23
N ASP A 188 -3.89 22.24 4.53
CA ASP A 188 -2.66 22.65 5.22
C ASP A 188 -1.71 21.47 5.42
N GLN A 189 -2.24 20.25 5.59
CA GLN A 189 -1.43 19.04 5.81
C GLN A 189 -1.16 18.23 4.53
N LYS A 190 -1.73 18.61 3.38
CA LYS A 190 -1.72 17.81 2.15
C LYS A 190 -0.32 17.37 1.69
N GLU A 191 0.69 18.23 1.82
CA GLU A 191 2.06 17.95 1.38
C GLU A 191 2.75 16.93 2.30
N ILE A 192 2.37 16.93 3.58
CA ILE A 192 2.87 15.96 4.57
C ILE A 192 2.17 14.61 4.38
N LEU A 193 0.87 14.63 4.11
CA LEU A 193 0.04 13.43 3.99
C LEU A 193 0.21 12.74 2.65
N PHE A 194 0.39 13.51 1.57
CA PHE A 194 0.37 13.04 0.19
C PHE A 194 1.51 13.66 -0.64
N PRO A 195 2.79 13.35 -0.33
CA PRO A 195 3.95 13.97 -0.97
C PRO A 195 4.06 13.70 -2.48
N ASN A 196 3.43 12.65 -3.01
CA ASN A 196 3.39 12.34 -4.43
C ASN A 196 2.14 12.93 -5.13
N LEU A 197 1.27 13.62 -4.40
CA LEU A 197 0.10 14.30 -4.95
C LEU A 197 0.32 15.82 -4.94
N VAL A 198 0.35 16.41 -6.13
CA VAL A 198 0.53 17.86 -6.30
C VAL A 198 -0.84 18.50 -6.54
N PHE A 199 -1.31 19.27 -5.56
CA PHE A 199 -2.63 19.89 -5.62
C PHE A 199 -2.60 21.21 -6.40
N CYS A 200 -3.49 21.34 -7.39
CA CYS A 200 -3.69 22.61 -8.09
C CYS A 200 -4.47 23.59 -7.22
N ASP A 201 -4.30 24.91 -7.45
CA ASP A 201 -4.90 25.97 -6.63
C ASP A 201 -6.44 25.89 -6.57
N SER A 202 -7.07 25.43 -7.65
CA SER A 202 -8.52 25.22 -7.74
C SER A 202 -9.07 24.31 -6.64
N VAL A 203 -8.26 23.37 -6.14
CA VAL A 203 -8.69 22.39 -5.14
C VAL A 203 -8.84 23.02 -3.75
N LYS A 204 -8.13 24.13 -3.47
CA LYS A 204 -8.23 24.82 -2.18
C LYS A 204 -9.65 25.26 -1.88
N GLU A 205 -10.25 25.98 -2.83
CA GLU A 205 -11.63 26.48 -2.69
C GLU A 205 -12.64 25.33 -2.66
N GLN A 206 -12.39 24.26 -3.41
CA GLN A 206 -13.27 23.09 -3.44
C GLN A 206 -13.33 22.36 -2.09
N LEU A 207 -12.18 22.18 -1.43
CA LEU A 207 -12.11 21.61 -0.09
C LEU A 207 -12.70 22.57 0.97
N ALA A 208 -12.50 23.88 0.81
CA ALA A 208 -13.03 24.89 1.70
C ALA A 208 -14.57 25.00 1.67
N ASN A 209 -15.17 24.84 0.49
CA ASN A 209 -16.61 25.04 0.28
C ASN A 209 -17.48 23.90 0.84
N ASP A 210 -16.91 22.71 1.09
CA ASP A 210 -17.63 21.54 1.62
C ASP A 210 -16.86 20.90 2.79
N PRO A 211 -16.77 21.56 3.96
CA PRO A 211 -15.90 21.14 5.08
C PRO A 211 -16.48 19.99 5.93
N GLU A 212 -17.55 19.33 5.50
CA GLU A 212 -18.21 18.28 6.29
C GLU A 212 -17.25 17.11 6.54
N ARG A 213 -17.02 16.78 7.82
CA ARG A 213 -16.02 15.78 8.23
C ARG A 213 -16.12 14.44 7.48
N ASN A 214 -17.32 13.87 7.38
CA ASN A 214 -17.52 12.59 6.68
C ASN A 214 -17.21 12.70 5.18
N HIS A 215 -17.52 13.84 4.57
CA HIS A 215 -17.19 14.11 3.17
C HIS A 215 -15.68 14.21 2.96
N ILE A 216 -14.98 14.91 3.85
CA ILE A 216 -13.51 15.04 3.81
C ILE A 216 -12.84 13.68 4.02
N ILE A 217 -13.30 12.87 4.98
CA ILE A 217 -12.76 11.51 5.20
C ILE A 217 -12.85 10.67 3.91
N GLN A 218 -14.00 10.71 3.22
CA GLN A 218 -14.18 9.97 1.97
C GLN A 218 -13.25 10.45 0.84
N ILE A 219 -12.97 11.76 0.77
CA ILE A 219 -11.98 12.31 -0.15
C ILE A 219 -10.57 11.81 0.22
N MET A 220 -10.23 11.88 1.50
CA MET A 220 -8.93 11.48 2.02
C MET A 220 -8.62 10.00 1.78
N GLU A 221 -9.60 9.12 1.94
CA GLU A 221 -9.45 7.69 1.62
C GLU A 221 -9.04 7.49 0.15
N LYS A 222 -9.63 8.27 -0.76
CA LYS A 222 -9.27 8.20 -2.19
C LYS A 222 -7.91 8.81 -2.49
N LEU A 223 -7.57 9.93 -1.86
CA LEU A 223 -6.25 10.54 -1.97
C LEU A 223 -5.15 9.62 -1.44
N ALA A 224 -5.38 8.92 -0.32
CA ALA A 224 -4.43 7.96 0.22
C ALA A 224 -4.13 6.81 -0.76
N ASN A 225 -5.16 6.32 -1.46
CA ASN A 225 -4.95 5.29 -2.48
C ASN A 225 -4.20 5.83 -3.71
N LEU A 226 -4.51 7.06 -4.16
CA LEU A 226 -3.75 7.71 -5.24
C LEU A 226 -2.28 7.87 -4.83
N GLN A 227 -2.02 8.40 -3.64
CA GLN A 227 -0.68 8.55 -3.06
C GLN A 227 0.09 7.23 -3.11
N GLN A 228 -0.49 6.14 -2.60
CA GLN A 228 0.14 4.82 -2.59
C GLN A 228 0.50 4.33 -4.00
N TYR A 229 -0.40 4.55 -4.96
CA TYR A 229 -0.15 4.15 -6.34
C TYR A 229 1.00 4.93 -6.96
N PHE A 230 0.98 6.27 -6.85
CA PHE A 230 2.01 7.12 -7.45
C PHE A 230 3.35 7.08 -6.71
N GLU A 231 3.38 6.58 -5.47
CA GLU A 231 4.63 6.26 -4.79
C GLU A 231 5.34 5.04 -5.41
N SER A 232 4.60 4.13 -6.05
CA SER A 232 5.09 2.82 -6.52
C SER A 232 4.96 2.55 -8.03
N CYS A 233 4.32 3.45 -8.80
CA CYS A 233 4.06 3.23 -10.23
C CYS A 233 5.30 3.29 -11.12
N GLY A 234 6.38 3.93 -10.66
CA GLY A 234 7.57 4.18 -11.49
C GLY A 234 7.22 4.98 -12.74
N ASP A 235 7.85 4.64 -13.88
CA ASP A 235 7.73 5.40 -15.13
C ASP A 235 6.44 5.12 -15.93
N TYR A 236 5.55 4.24 -15.45
CA TYR A 236 4.37 3.80 -16.19
C TYR A 236 3.07 3.94 -15.38
N TYR A 237 2.09 4.65 -15.97
CA TYR A 237 0.75 4.80 -15.42
C TYR A 237 -0.27 3.97 -16.20
N ASN A 238 -1.13 3.25 -15.49
CA ASN A 238 -2.27 2.55 -16.06
C ASN A 238 -3.49 2.69 -15.13
N PRO A 239 -4.60 3.32 -15.59
CA PRO A 239 -5.79 3.55 -14.77
C PRO A 239 -6.42 2.25 -14.26
N LYS A 240 -6.28 1.13 -14.97
CA LYS A 240 -6.84 -0.15 -14.53
C LYS A 240 -6.13 -0.71 -13.30
N ASP A 241 -4.84 -0.43 -13.17
CA ASP A 241 -4.03 -0.91 -12.04
C ASP A 241 -4.27 -0.06 -10.79
N LEU A 242 -4.81 1.16 -10.95
CA LEU A 242 -5.20 2.05 -9.86
C LEU A 242 -6.45 1.56 -9.09
N GLY A 243 -7.33 0.79 -9.75
CA GLY A 243 -8.60 0.37 -9.18
C GLY A 243 -9.59 1.52 -8.96
N MET A 244 -10.56 1.35 -8.04
CA MET A 244 -11.52 2.39 -7.61
C MET A 244 -12.40 3.00 -8.73
N ASP A 245 -12.71 2.21 -9.76
CA ASP A 245 -13.39 2.70 -10.98
C ASP A 245 -12.68 3.88 -11.65
N ALA A 246 -11.35 3.96 -11.51
CA ALA A 246 -10.52 4.91 -12.21
C ALA A 246 -10.73 4.78 -13.72
N ARG A 247 -11.03 5.90 -14.36
CA ARG A 247 -11.35 5.93 -15.79
C ARG A 247 -11.01 7.26 -16.41
N THR A 248 -10.72 7.20 -17.71
CA THR A 248 -10.59 8.40 -18.54
C THR A 248 -11.97 8.88 -18.97
N GLU A 249 -12.10 10.19 -19.16
CA GLU A 249 -13.25 10.79 -19.85
C GLU A 249 -13.46 10.19 -21.25
N SER A 250 -14.73 10.12 -21.64
CA SER A 250 -15.15 9.53 -22.91
C SER A 250 -14.80 10.39 -24.13
N ALA A 251 -14.75 9.78 -25.32
CA ALA A 251 -14.47 10.50 -26.58
C ALA A 251 -15.49 11.62 -26.85
N SER A 252 -16.75 11.46 -26.43
CA SER A 252 -17.79 12.49 -26.62
C SER A 252 -17.53 13.75 -25.78
N VAL A 253 -16.89 13.62 -24.62
CA VAL A 253 -16.43 14.74 -23.78
C VAL A 253 -15.15 15.34 -24.36
N LYS A 254 -14.16 14.51 -24.70
CA LYS A 254 -12.87 14.95 -25.25
C LYS A 254 -12.98 15.70 -26.57
N ASN A 255 -13.93 15.31 -27.42
CA ASN A 255 -14.15 15.92 -28.73
C ASN A 255 -15.10 17.14 -28.70
N ASN A 256 -15.69 17.47 -27.55
CA ASN A 256 -16.58 18.63 -27.41
C ASN A 256 -15.81 19.82 -26.79
N PRO A 257 -15.62 20.93 -27.53
CA PRO A 257 -14.89 22.10 -27.05
C PRO A 257 -15.46 22.71 -25.77
N GLU A 258 -16.77 22.68 -25.55
CA GLU A 258 -17.38 23.24 -24.33
C GLU A 258 -17.19 22.32 -23.13
N LEU A 259 -17.25 20.99 -23.32
CA LEU A 259 -17.14 20.04 -22.22
C LEU A 259 -15.70 19.85 -21.73
N LYS A 260 -14.72 19.93 -22.63
CA LYS A 260 -13.30 19.82 -22.27
C LYS A 260 -12.79 20.98 -21.42
N LYS A 261 -13.39 22.18 -21.55
CA LYS A 261 -13.01 23.37 -20.75
C LYS A 261 -13.14 23.12 -19.24
N TYR A 262 -14.15 22.36 -18.82
CA TYR A 262 -14.33 22.00 -17.42
C TYR A 262 -13.25 21.06 -16.88
N ARG A 263 -12.42 20.45 -17.74
CA ARG A 263 -11.32 19.55 -17.35
C ARG A 263 -9.96 20.22 -17.54
N LEU A 264 -9.93 21.49 -17.92
CA LEU A 264 -8.71 22.26 -18.05
C LEU A 264 -8.41 22.89 -16.70
N PHE A 265 -7.26 22.54 -16.12
CA PHE A 265 -6.84 23.07 -14.82
C PHE A 265 -5.41 23.60 -14.91
N ARG A 266 -5.15 24.61 -14.07
CA ARG A 266 -3.84 25.27 -14.01
C ARG A 266 -2.94 24.57 -12.99
N LEU A 267 -1.78 24.11 -13.45
CA LEU A 267 -0.72 23.54 -12.64
C LEU A 267 -0.04 24.61 -11.78
N PRO A 268 0.69 24.21 -10.71
CA PRO A 268 1.43 25.16 -9.87
C PRO A 268 2.50 25.99 -10.61
N ASP A 269 3.05 25.46 -11.70
CA ASP A 269 3.99 26.18 -12.56
C ASP A 269 3.32 27.17 -13.53
N GLY A 270 1.99 27.24 -13.50
CA GLY A 270 1.17 28.16 -14.28
C GLY A 270 0.71 27.63 -15.64
N ARG A 271 1.15 26.44 -16.09
CA ARG A 271 0.65 25.79 -17.31
C ARG A 271 -0.79 25.30 -17.13
N GLU A 272 -1.54 25.19 -18.22
CA GLU A 272 -2.87 24.61 -18.22
C GLU A 272 -2.86 23.25 -18.92
N GLU A 273 -3.42 22.23 -18.26
CA GLU A 273 -3.46 20.86 -18.77
C GLU A 273 -4.86 20.26 -18.61
N TYR A 274 -5.15 19.22 -19.40
CA TYR A 274 -6.44 18.53 -19.35
C TYR A 274 -6.40 17.30 -18.44
N PHE A 275 -7.25 17.29 -17.42
CA PHE A 275 -7.35 16.24 -16.40
C PHE A 275 -8.51 15.31 -16.74
N TYR A 276 -8.29 14.40 -17.68
CA TYR A 276 -9.31 13.47 -18.15
C TYR A 276 -9.49 12.25 -17.24
N ASP A 277 -8.46 11.87 -16.51
CA ASP A 277 -8.54 10.73 -15.61
C ASP A 277 -9.20 11.13 -14.31
N HIS A 278 -10.07 10.26 -13.82
CA HIS A 278 -10.83 10.52 -12.61
C HIS A 278 -11.20 9.24 -11.87
N ILE A 279 -11.39 9.39 -10.56
CA ILE A 279 -11.94 8.37 -9.67
C ILE A 279 -13.22 8.86 -9.00
N GLY A 280 -14.09 7.92 -8.66
CA GLY A 280 -15.33 8.19 -7.93
C GLY A 280 -15.14 8.20 -6.42
N PHE A 281 -15.92 9.03 -5.72
CA PHE A 281 -16.07 8.95 -4.27
C PHE A 281 -17.50 9.26 -3.85
N THR A 282 -17.90 8.76 -2.68
CA THR A 282 -19.26 8.87 -2.16
C THR A 282 -19.20 9.49 -0.76
N GLY A 283 -19.27 10.82 -0.72
CA GLY A 283 -19.45 11.59 0.52
C GLY A 283 -20.81 12.28 0.50
N LYS A 284 -20.84 13.58 0.80
CA LYS A 284 -22.01 14.45 0.58
C LYS A 284 -22.54 14.39 -0.86
N PHE A 285 -21.66 14.12 -1.84
CA PHE A 285 -22.06 13.95 -3.23
C PHE A 285 -22.42 12.51 -3.54
N LYS A 286 -23.59 12.30 -4.15
CA LYS A 286 -23.99 10.98 -4.68
C LYS A 286 -23.08 10.47 -5.80
N ALA A 287 -22.34 11.37 -6.47
CA ALA A 287 -21.40 11.05 -7.54
C ALA A 287 -20.21 12.03 -7.53
N GLY A 288 -19.41 12.00 -6.46
CA GLY A 288 -18.20 12.80 -6.36
C GLY A 288 -17.11 12.31 -7.32
N ARG A 289 -16.26 13.23 -7.79
CA ARG A 289 -15.13 12.97 -8.69
C ARG A 289 -13.88 13.67 -8.21
N ILE A 290 -12.77 12.95 -8.26
CA ILE A 290 -11.42 13.52 -8.18
C ILE A 290 -10.83 13.40 -9.58
N HIS A 291 -10.56 14.52 -10.25
CA HIS A 291 -9.85 14.55 -11.54
C HIS A 291 -8.37 14.79 -11.30
N PHE A 292 -7.55 14.01 -12.01
CA PHE A 292 -6.11 14.01 -11.82
C PHE A 292 -5.37 13.85 -13.16
N LEU A 293 -4.09 14.23 -13.15
CA LEU A 293 -3.16 14.13 -14.26
C LEU A 293 -1.91 13.38 -13.79
N PRO A 294 -1.69 12.14 -14.27
CA PRO A 294 -0.51 11.35 -13.92
C PRO A 294 0.76 11.91 -14.56
N SER A 295 1.84 12.05 -13.78
CA SER A 295 3.20 12.37 -14.26
C SER A 295 4.19 11.32 -13.73
N PRO A 296 4.16 10.09 -14.26
CA PRO A 296 4.92 8.96 -13.71
C PRO A 296 6.45 9.20 -13.77
N LYS A 297 6.94 9.90 -14.81
CA LYS A 297 8.37 10.28 -14.92
C LYS A 297 8.85 11.20 -13.80
N GLU A 298 7.95 11.99 -13.24
CA GLU A 298 8.21 12.87 -12.09
C GLU A 298 7.82 12.19 -10.77
N ASN A 299 7.32 10.95 -10.82
CA ASN A 299 6.77 10.18 -9.71
C ASN A 299 5.70 10.95 -8.92
N VAL A 300 4.92 11.79 -9.61
CA VAL A 300 3.85 12.59 -9.02
C VAL A 300 2.55 12.48 -9.81
N CYS A 301 1.46 12.85 -9.16
CA CYS A 301 0.15 13.00 -9.77
C CYS A 301 -0.43 14.35 -9.40
N TYR A 302 -0.84 15.12 -10.41
CA TYR A 302 -1.46 16.41 -10.19
C TYR A 302 -2.95 16.21 -9.92
N ILE A 303 -3.50 16.88 -8.90
CA ILE A 303 -4.93 16.86 -8.57
C ILE A 303 -5.52 18.19 -9.00
N GLY A 304 -6.41 18.16 -10.00
CA GLY A 304 -6.99 19.37 -10.60
C GLY A 304 -8.37 19.73 -10.06
N TYR A 305 -9.14 18.73 -9.63
CA TYR A 305 -10.50 18.94 -9.14
C TYR A 305 -10.95 17.85 -8.17
N ILE A 306 -11.65 18.26 -7.12
CA ILE A 306 -12.35 17.42 -6.14
C ILE A 306 -13.75 18.01 -5.98
N GLY A 307 -14.78 17.29 -6.40
CA GLY A 307 -16.13 17.86 -6.34
C GLY A 307 -17.22 16.97 -6.90
N ARG A 308 -18.36 17.57 -7.23
CA ARG A 308 -19.45 16.89 -7.94
C ARG A 308 -19.01 16.48 -9.34
N HIS A 309 -19.74 15.56 -9.95
CA HIS A 309 -19.57 15.22 -11.35
C HIS A 309 -19.61 16.48 -12.24
N LEU A 310 -18.59 16.65 -13.07
CA LEU A 310 -18.53 17.73 -14.05
C LEU A 310 -19.53 17.49 -15.21
N PRO A 311 -20.06 18.53 -15.86
CA PRO A 311 -21.04 18.37 -16.94
C PRO A 311 -20.56 17.45 -18.07
N THR A 312 -21.48 16.68 -18.64
CA THR A 312 -21.29 15.80 -19.79
C THR A 312 -22.44 15.98 -20.77
N LYS A 313 -22.41 15.28 -21.91
CA LYS A 313 -23.48 15.38 -22.91
C LYS A 313 -24.87 14.98 -22.37
N ASN A 314 -24.94 14.13 -21.34
CA ASN A 314 -26.18 13.58 -20.82
C ASN A 314 -26.56 14.10 -19.42
N TYR A 315 -25.71 14.91 -18.78
CA TYR A 315 -25.86 15.38 -17.41
C TYR A 315 -25.15 16.71 -17.21
#